data_AF-A0A7C1LUJ0-F1
#
_entry.id   AF-A0A7C1LUJ0-F1
#
_cell.length_a   1.000
_cell.length_b   1.000
_cell.length_c   1.000
_cell.angle_alpha   90.00
_cell.angle_beta   90.00
_cell.angle_gamma   90.00
#
_symmetry.space_group_name_H-M   'P 1'
#
loop_
_entity.id
_entity.type
_entity.pdbx_description
1 polymer ?
#
loop_
_entity_poly.entity_id
_entity_poly.type
_entity_poly.pdbx_seq_one_letter_code
_entity_poly.pdbx_strand_id
1 'polypeptide(L)'
;MTKSEQQYAIGRIDDLRRQKCYAIEKAIPVIFAKKLTYDQALKLIRVGKIKMIPRMKDRTLYRSDDFDDVFDVTSLHDYNGSDSYDTKAYNKKCAPIWAEALRIKDQIMLGDAAEALKMIEAFAKM
;
A
#
# COMPACT_ATOMS: atom_id res chain seq x y z
N MET A 1 13.19 32.82 -5.43
CA MET A 1 13.46 31.47 -4.94
C MET A 1 14.45 30.81 -5.88
N THR A 2 15.55 30.26 -5.38
CA THR A 2 16.55 29.54 -6.16
C THR A 2 16.10 28.10 -6.43
N LYS A 3 16.71 27.40 -7.40
CA LYS A 3 16.41 25.98 -7.66
C LYS A 3 16.60 25.10 -6.41
N SER A 4 17.63 25.38 -5.61
CA SER A 4 17.91 24.63 -4.38
C SER A 4 16.83 24.85 -3.32
N GLU A 5 16.33 26.08 -3.19
CA GLU A 5 15.21 26.41 -2.28
C GLU A 5 13.91 25.73 -2.72
N GLN A 6 13.63 25.70 -4.03
CA GLN A 6 12.48 24.99 -4.58
C GLN A 6 12.54 23.49 -4.28
N GLN A 7 13.68 22.85 -4.52
CA GLN A 7 13.88 21.42 -4.24
C GLN A 7 13.69 21.12 -2.75
N TYR A 8 14.26 21.95 -1.88
CA TYR A 8 14.09 21.81 -0.43
C TYR A 8 12.61 21.93 -0.03
N ALA A 9 11.90 22.93 -0.54
CA ALA A 9 10.49 23.14 -0.23
C ALA A 9 9.61 21.96 -0.70
N ILE A 10 9.87 21.44 -1.90
CA ILE A 10 9.17 20.26 -2.45
C ILE A 10 9.42 19.02 -1.57
N GLY A 11 10.68 18.76 -1.19
CA GLY A 11 11.03 17.64 -0.32
C GLY A 11 10.31 17.70 1.02
N ARG A 12 10.23 18.90 1.61
CA ARG A 12 9.54 19.13 2.87
C ARG A 12 8.02 18.87 2.76
N ILE A 13 7.40 19.22 1.64
CA ILE A 13 5.98 18.90 1.36
C ILE A 13 5.77 17.40 1.21
N ASP A 14 6.70 16.70 0.53
CA ASP A 14 6.63 15.25 0.39
C ASP A 14 6.72 14.52 1.73
N ASP A 15 7.57 15.01 2.63
CA ASP A 15 7.67 14.51 3.99
C ASP A 15 6.39 14.73 4.79
N LEU A 16 5.83 15.95 4.75
CA LEU A 16 4.56 16.27 5.41
C LEU A 16 3.41 15.41 4.87
N ARG A 17 3.30 15.29 3.54
CA ARG A 17 2.30 14.44 2.89
C ARG A 17 2.42 12.99 3.37
N ARG A 18 3.65 12.46 3.38
CA ARG A 18 3.95 11.09 3.80
C ARG A 18 3.57 10.86 5.27
N GLN A 19 3.96 11.77 6.16
CA GLN A 19 3.63 11.68 7.58
C GLN A 19 2.13 11.64 7.82
N LYS A 20 1.36 12.50 7.16
CA LYS A 20 -0.10 12.52 7.31
C LYS A 20 -0.77 11.27 6.73
N CYS A 21 -0.33 10.80 5.56
CA CYS A 21 -0.85 9.57 4.97
C CYS A 21 -0.51 8.34 5.84
N TYR A 22 0.68 8.31 6.42
CA TYR A 22 1.09 7.26 7.35
C TYR A 22 0.27 7.26 8.65
N ALA A 23 -0.09 8.44 9.17
CA ALA A 23 -1.02 8.55 10.30
C ALA A 23 -2.41 7.99 9.96
N ILE A 24 -2.89 8.20 8.74
CA ILE A 24 -4.13 7.61 8.24
C ILE A 24 -4.00 6.09 8.14
N GLU A 25 -2.92 5.58 7.55
CA GLU A 25 -2.65 4.15 7.43
C GLU A 25 -2.66 3.46 8.80
N LYS A 26 -1.96 4.04 9.79
CA LYS A 26 -1.95 3.55 11.17
C LYS A 26 -3.33 3.54 11.84
N ALA A 27 -4.20 4.48 11.47
CA ALA A 27 -5.54 4.59 12.03
C ALA A 27 -6.56 3.69 11.32
N ILE A 28 -6.23 3.12 10.16
CA ILE A 28 -7.13 2.20 9.45
C ILE A 28 -7.03 0.82 10.10
N PRO A 29 -8.16 0.17 10.40
CA PRO A 29 -8.15 -1.19 10.93
C PRO A 29 -7.42 -2.15 10.00
N VAL A 30 -6.56 -2.97 10.58
CA VAL A 30 -5.89 -4.07 9.87
C VAL A 30 -6.95 -5.10 9.49
N ILE A 31 -6.99 -5.44 8.20
CA ILE A 31 -7.73 -6.57 7.67
C ILE A 31 -6.80 -7.77 7.75
N PHE A 32 -7.00 -8.56 8.79
CA PHE A 32 -6.24 -9.79 8.99
C PHE A 32 -6.55 -10.79 7.89
N ALA A 33 -5.49 -11.35 7.30
CA ALA A 33 -5.67 -12.41 6.32
C ALA A 33 -6.35 -13.62 6.98
N LYS A 34 -7.29 -14.25 6.26
CA LYS A 34 -7.82 -15.54 6.70
C LYS A 34 -6.74 -16.58 6.51
N LYS A 35 -6.20 -17.05 7.63
CA LYS A 35 -5.12 -18.02 7.68
C LYS A 35 -5.69 -19.43 7.87
N LEU A 36 -5.34 -20.35 6.98
CA LEU A 36 -5.53 -21.78 7.12
C LEU A 36 -4.23 -22.39 7.59
N THR A 37 -4.34 -23.22 8.61
CA THR A 37 -3.25 -24.13 8.98
C THR A 37 -3.10 -25.24 7.93
N TYR A 38 -1.94 -25.90 7.91
CA TYR A 38 -1.69 -27.07 7.06
C TYR A 38 -2.79 -28.15 7.18
N ASP A 39 -3.23 -28.46 8.41
CA ASP A 39 -4.28 -29.45 8.65
C ASP A 39 -5.64 -29.04 8.06
N GLN A 40 -5.95 -27.75 8.12
CA GLN A 40 -7.19 -27.22 7.54
C GLN A 40 -7.12 -27.23 6.01
N ALA A 41 -6.00 -26.82 5.44
CA ALA A 41 -5.77 -26.90 4.00
C ALA A 41 -5.85 -28.36 3.50
N LEU A 42 -5.21 -29.30 4.19
CA LEU A 42 -5.26 -30.72 3.86
C LEU A 42 -6.69 -31.28 3.89
N LYS A 43 -7.47 -30.94 4.93
CA LYS A 43 -8.89 -31.33 5.00
C LYS A 43 -9.68 -30.79 3.81
N LEU A 44 -9.46 -29.53 3.42
CA LEU A 44 -10.14 -28.90 2.29
C LEU A 44 -9.73 -29.47 0.93
N ILE A 45 -8.45 -29.82 0.77
CA ILE A 45 -7.93 -30.55 -0.40
C ILE A 45 -8.62 -31.91 -0.53
N ARG A 46 -8.69 -32.69 0.56
CA ARG A 46 -9.32 -34.02 0.57
C ARG A 46 -10.79 -34.01 0.17
N VAL A 47 -11.53 -32.96 0.54
CA VAL A 47 -12.94 -32.80 0.17
C VAL A 47 -13.14 -32.04 -1.15
N GLY A 48 -12.07 -31.77 -1.91
CA GLY A 48 -12.12 -31.13 -3.22
C GLY A 48 -12.50 -29.64 -3.21
N LYS A 49 -12.40 -28.97 -2.06
CA LYS A 49 -12.71 -27.53 -1.93
C LYS A 49 -11.57 -26.61 -2.33
N ILE A 50 -10.33 -27.13 -2.32
CA ILE A 50 -9.15 -26.45 -2.87
C ILE A 50 -8.84 -27.10 -4.21
N LYS A 51 -8.76 -26.28 -5.26
CA LYS A 51 -8.48 -26.75 -6.62
C LYS A 51 -6.99 -26.87 -6.85
N MET A 52 -6.60 -27.71 -7.79
CA MET A 52 -5.22 -27.69 -8.29
C MET A 52 -4.98 -26.47 -9.17
N ILE A 53 -3.77 -25.92 -9.10
CA ILE A 53 -3.32 -24.86 -9.99
C ILE A 53 -3.11 -25.46 -11.39
N PRO A 54 -3.56 -24.79 -12.47
CA PRO A 54 -3.26 -25.22 -13.83
C PRO A 54 -1.75 -25.33 -14.04
N ARG A 55 -1.27 -26.52 -14.40
CA ARG A 55 0.15 -26.76 -14.62
C ARG A 55 0.62 -26.00 -15.87
N MET A 56 1.51 -25.04 -15.68
CA MET A 56 2.23 -24.40 -16.78
C MET A 56 3.28 -25.38 -17.31
N LYS A 57 3.34 -25.54 -18.65
CA LYS A 57 4.10 -26.59 -19.34
C LYS A 57 5.59 -26.67 -18.95
N ASP A 58 6.16 -25.53 -18.57
CA ASP A 58 7.59 -25.38 -18.25
C ASP A 58 7.86 -24.95 -16.81
N ARG A 59 6.83 -24.97 -15.93
CA ARG A 59 7.02 -24.66 -14.51
C ARG A 59 7.42 -25.92 -13.75
N THR A 60 8.70 -26.02 -13.39
CA THR A 60 9.16 -26.96 -12.37
C THR A 60 8.61 -26.56 -11.01
N LEU A 61 8.30 -27.54 -10.16
CA LEU A 61 8.00 -27.26 -8.75
C LEU A 61 9.22 -26.58 -8.14
N TYR A 62 9.00 -25.50 -7.40
CA TYR A 62 10.09 -24.79 -6.73
C TYR A 62 10.68 -25.68 -5.63
N ARG A 63 9.83 -26.42 -4.91
CA ARG A 63 10.22 -27.47 -3.96
C ARG A 63 9.26 -28.67 -4.04
N SER A 64 9.76 -29.86 -3.71
CA SER A 64 8.94 -31.08 -3.68
C SER A 64 7.95 -31.14 -2.51
N ASP A 65 8.16 -30.32 -1.49
CA ASP A 65 7.30 -30.20 -0.30
C ASP A 65 6.38 -28.97 -0.31
N ASP A 66 6.44 -28.13 -1.34
CA ASP A 66 5.54 -26.99 -1.49
C ASP A 66 4.21 -27.41 -2.12
N PHE A 67 3.19 -27.50 -1.29
CA PHE A 67 1.84 -27.86 -1.74
C PHE A 67 1.09 -26.67 -2.34
N ASP A 68 1.51 -25.43 -2.06
CA ASP A 68 0.95 -24.20 -2.64
C ASP A 68 1.37 -23.99 -4.11
N ASP A 69 2.42 -24.67 -4.57
CA ASP A 69 2.78 -24.77 -5.99
C ASP A 69 1.81 -25.66 -6.79
N VAL A 70 1.07 -26.54 -6.10
CA VAL A 70 0.18 -27.53 -6.72
C VAL A 70 -1.29 -27.19 -6.48
N PHE A 71 -1.61 -26.65 -5.32
CA PHE A 71 -2.97 -26.36 -4.87
C PHE A 71 -3.19 -24.86 -4.71
N ASP A 72 -4.30 -24.37 -5.25
CA ASP A 72 -4.69 -22.96 -5.18
C ASP A 72 -5.18 -22.63 -3.77
N VAL A 73 -4.21 -22.30 -2.91
CA VAL A 73 -4.42 -21.83 -1.54
C VAL A 73 -4.33 -20.30 -1.45
N THR A 74 -4.36 -19.63 -2.60
CA THR A 74 -4.26 -18.18 -2.70
C THR A 74 -5.42 -17.55 -1.93
N SER A 75 -5.12 -16.57 -1.07
CA SER A 75 -6.04 -15.91 -0.13
C SER A 75 -6.36 -16.65 1.17
N LEU A 76 -5.81 -17.85 1.39
CA LEU A 76 -6.18 -18.67 2.54
C LEU A 76 -5.00 -19.33 3.28
N HIS A 77 -3.76 -19.25 2.82
CA HIS A 77 -2.62 -19.91 3.49
C HIS A 77 -1.75 -18.93 4.29
N ASP A 78 -1.22 -19.39 5.43
CA ASP A 78 -0.36 -18.63 6.36
C ASP A 78 0.80 -17.88 5.68
N TYR A 79 1.35 -18.44 4.59
CA TYR A 79 2.49 -17.87 3.88
C TYR A 79 2.12 -16.85 2.79
N ASN A 80 0.88 -16.90 2.27
CA ASN A 80 0.43 -16.07 1.14
C ASN A 80 -0.65 -15.03 1.53
N GLY A 81 -1.19 -15.13 2.75
CA GLY A 81 -2.07 -14.11 3.32
C GLY A 81 -1.25 -13.04 4.04
N SER A 82 -0.95 -11.93 3.36
CA SER A 82 -0.46 -10.74 4.06
C SER A 82 -1.62 -10.00 4.71
N ASP A 83 -1.43 -9.62 5.97
CA ASP A 83 -2.30 -8.64 6.60
C ASP A 83 -2.27 -7.37 5.74
N SER A 84 -3.45 -6.80 5.54
CA SER A 84 -3.61 -5.63 4.69
C SER A 84 -4.46 -4.59 5.41
N TYR A 85 -4.70 -3.47 4.74
CA TYR A 85 -5.69 -2.49 5.17
C TYR A 85 -6.62 -2.22 3.99
N ASP A 86 -7.78 -1.62 4.26
CA ASP A 86 -8.69 -1.19 3.19
C ASP A 86 -8.00 -0.10 2.35
N THR A 87 -7.38 -0.52 1.25
CA THR A 87 -6.65 0.36 0.33
C THR A 87 -7.58 1.40 -0.28
N LYS A 88 -8.87 1.08 -0.48
CA LYS A 88 -9.83 2.02 -1.05
C LYS A 88 -10.18 3.10 -0.04
N ALA A 89 -10.39 2.75 1.22
CA ALA A 89 -10.60 3.72 2.30
C ALA A 89 -9.35 4.57 2.55
N TYR A 90 -8.17 3.95 2.53
CA TYR A 90 -6.89 4.65 2.60
C TYR A 90 -6.74 5.68 1.47
N ASN A 91 -6.88 5.25 0.21
CA ASN A 91 -6.78 6.14 -0.95
C ASN A 91 -7.79 7.29 -0.89
N LYS A 92 -9.03 7.00 -0.47
CA LYS A 92 -10.07 8.02 -0.31
C LYS A 92 -9.69 9.07 0.74
N LYS A 93 -9.11 8.67 1.88
CA LYS A 93 -8.69 9.58 2.95
C LYS A 93 -7.41 10.34 2.61
N CYS A 94 -6.50 9.75 1.85
CA CYS A 94 -5.24 10.38 1.45
C CYS A 94 -5.37 11.29 0.22
N ALA A 95 -6.38 11.09 -0.63
CA ALA A 95 -6.58 11.87 -1.85
C ALA A 95 -6.61 13.39 -1.65
N PRO A 96 -7.31 13.96 -0.63
CA PRO A 96 -7.27 15.40 -0.36
C PRO A 96 -5.86 15.91 0.00
N ILE A 97 -5.08 15.12 0.74
CA ILE A 97 -3.71 15.44 1.14
C ILE A 97 -2.79 15.44 -0.08
N TRP A 98 -2.97 14.48 -0.99
CA TRP A 98 -2.22 14.41 -2.24
C TRP A 98 -2.54 15.58 -3.16
N ALA A 99 -3.82 15.93 -3.29
CA ALA A 99 -4.25 17.06 -4.10
C ALA A 99 -3.69 18.38 -3.56
N GLU A 100 -3.75 18.60 -2.25
CA GLU A 100 -3.22 19.81 -1.63
C GLU A 100 -1.68 19.88 -1.76
N ALA A 101 -0.98 18.77 -1.51
CA ALA A 101 0.47 18.70 -1.71
C ALA A 101 0.87 19.03 -3.16
N LEU A 102 0.10 18.55 -4.15
CA LEU A 102 0.35 18.89 -5.56
C LEU A 102 0.13 20.38 -5.83
N ARG A 103 -0.98 20.94 -5.34
CA ARG A 103 -1.29 22.38 -5.47
C ARG A 103 -0.17 23.26 -4.92
N ILE A 104 0.42 22.89 -3.79
CA ILE A 104 1.55 23.63 -3.19
C ILE A 104 2.80 23.52 -4.05
N LYS A 105 3.11 22.32 -4.56
CA LYS A 105 4.26 22.13 -5.46
C LYS A 105 4.12 22.96 -6.73
N ASP A 106 2.92 23.03 -7.29
CA ASP A 106 2.66 23.86 -8.47
C ASP A 106 2.94 25.33 -8.18
N GLN A 107 2.51 25.86 -7.03
CA GLN A 107 2.82 27.24 -6.63
C GLN A 107 4.33 27.50 -6.44
N ILE A 108 5.06 26.54 -5.88
CA ILE A 108 6.53 26.63 -5.76
C ILE A 108 7.19 26.70 -7.14
N MET A 109 6.70 25.90 -8.09
CA MET A 109 7.24 25.85 -9.45
C MET A 109 6.89 27.10 -10.26
N LEU A 110 5.73 27.70 -10.03
CA LEU A 110 5.31 28.98 -10.63
C LEU A 110 6.06 30.19 -10.07
N GLY A 111 6.81 30.03 -8.98
CA GLY A 111 7.70 31.05 -8.43
C GLY A 111 7.05 32.04 -7.46
N ASP A 112 5.79 31.84 -7.07
CA ASP A 112 5.14 32.61 -6.02
C ASP A 112 5.56 32.08 -4.64
N ALA A 113 6.73 32.53 -4.18
CA ALA A 113 7.32 32.08 -2.93
C ALA A 113 6.50 32.48 -1.69
N ALA A 114 5.79 33.62 -1.73
CA ALA A 114 5.04 34.12 -0.58
C ALA A 114 3.76 33.31 -0.39
N GLU A 115 3.05 33.02 -1.48
CA GLU A 115 1.84 32.20 -1.44
C GLU A 115 2.19 30.73 -1.13
N ALA A 116 3.26 30.21 -1.73
CA ALA A 116 3.75 28.87 -1.42
C ALA A 116 4.08 28.69 0.07
N LEU A 117 4.74 29.66 0.71
CA LEU A 117 5.09 29.57 2.12
C LEU A 117 3.84 29.53 3.03
N LYS A 118 2.84 30.37 2.77
CA LYS A 118 1.57 30.35 3.49
C LYS A 118 0.87 29.00 3.36
N MET A 119 0.86 28.44 2.15
CA MET A 119 0.22 27.16 1.90
C MET A 119 0.98 26.00 2.58
N ILE A 120 2.32 26.03 2.61
CA ILE A 120 3.13 25.06 3.37
C ILE A 120 2.81 25.12 4.87
N GLU A 121 2.72 26.32 5.46
CA GLU A 121 2.39 26.50 6.87
C GLU A 121 0.98 26.01 7.21
N ALA A 122 0.00 26.33 6.36
CA ALA A 122 -1.37 25.83 6.50
C ALA A 122 -1.40 24.30 6.41
N PHE A 123 -0.69 23.72 5.43
CA PHE A 123 -0.60 22.28 5.24
C PHE A 123 0.07 21.59 6.43
N ALA A 124 1.07 22.20 7.06
CA ALA A 124 1.71 21.64 8.26
C ALA A 124 0.76 21.56 9.46
N LYS A 125 -0.18 22.51 9.60
CA LYS A 125 -1.11 22.62 10.75
C LYS A 125 -2.38 21.77 10.63
N MET A 126 -2.74 21.38 9.41
CA MET A 126 -3.93 20.56 9.10
C MET A 126 -3.80 19.13 9.62
#